data_AF-A0A522PUS6-F1
#
_entry.id   AF-A0A522PUS6-F1
#
_cell.length_a   1.000
_cell.length_b   1.000
_cell.length_c   1.000
_cell.angle_alpha   90.00
_cell.angle_beta   90.00
_cell.angle_gamma   90.00
#
_symmetry.space_group_name_H-M   'P 1'
#
loop_
_entity.id
_entity.type
_entity.pdbx_description
1 polymer ?
#
loop_
_entity_poly.entity_id
_entity_poly.type
_entity_poly.pdbx_seq_one_letter_code
_entity_poly.pdbx_strand_id
1 'polypeptide(L)'
;MLSIKRFRIAFFGMAAFLVFGMITVFADTAAVRPCSDARNKMDDVYCIGQRNVAHHSIISEQKEVAIGQKYAEEINRTAKLVKDPVVTEYVNRVEQNIARSSDAKIPITVRVIDSPEINAFTLPGGFIYVNTGLLHAAGGEAQLAGVLAHETAHVACRHWASDATKQTLLQYAMIPLIFTPMSYPVYIGISEGLNLGIPLAFLKFSRGDEQQADFLGLQYMWKAGYDPDAYLAMFAKIIQQGRSTPGSVAGVFMDHPPTQERIINAEKEIKTILPERSEYLLSDSEFQSVQERLNDFLGRTKKIESTSNKPTLEKREPKSGQPGDTSRGQTSADDKPPVLKRRD
;
A
#
# COMPACT_ATOMS: atom_id res chain seq x y z
N MET A 1 -9.74 -0.48 -107.69
CA MET A 1 -8.99 -1.56 -107.00
C MET A 1 -8.46 -0.98 -105.69
N LEU A 2 -9.03 -1.43 -104.56
CA LEU A 2 -8.67 -1.00 -103.21
C LEU A 2 -7.28 -1.54 -102.84
N SER A 3 -6.42 -0.71 -102.23
CA SER A 3 -5.26 -1.18 -101.49
C SER A 3 -5.05 -0.36 -100.21
N ILE A 4 -4.89 -1.10 -99.13
CA ILE A 4 -4.85 -0.71 -97.73
C ILE A 4 -3.50 -0.06 -97.40
N LYS A 5 -3.49 1.10 -96.72
CA LYS A 5 -2.38 1.48 -95.83
C LYS A 5 -2.90 2.07 -94.52
N ARG A 6 -2.41 1.47 -93.43
CA ARG A 6 -2.78 1.67 -92.03
C ARG A 6 -2.33 3.03 -91.52
N PHE A 7 -3.22 3.72 -90.81
CA PHE A 7 -2.95 4.95 -90.05
C PHE A 7 -2.55 4.55 -88.61
N ARG A 8 -1.36 4.93 -88.14
CA ARG A 8 -0.95 4.79 -86.73
C ARG A 8 -1.14 6.14 -86.06
N ILE A 9 -2.04 6.20 -85.09
CA ILE A 9 -2.26 7.36 -84.21
C ILE A 9 -1.31 7.23 -83.02
N ALA A 10 -0.49 8.25 -82.79
CA ALA A 10 0.40 8.34 -81.64
C ALA A 10 -0.38 8.79 -80.40
N PHE A 11 -0.39 7.97 -79.35
CA PHE A 11 -0.90 8.33 -78.03
C PHE A 11 0.26 8.93 -77.22
N PHE A 12 0.16 10.21 -76.88
CA PHE A 12 1.02 10.87 -75.89
C PHE A 12 0.63 10.38 -74.50
N GLY A 13 1.55 9.70 -73.82
CA GLY A 13 1.38 9.26 -72.43
C GLY A 13 1.55 10.44 -71.47
N MET A 14 0.50 10.71 -70.69
CA MET A 14 0.50 11.68 -69.60
C MET A 14 1.13 11.03 -68.36
N ALA A 15 2.29 11.50 -67.92
CA ALA A 15 2.92 11.05 -66.68
C ALA A 15 2.26 11.74 -65.48
N ALA A 16 1.57 10.96 -64.64
CA ALA A 16 1.04 11.43 -63.37
C ALA A 16 2.16 11.46 -62.32
N PHE A 17 2.52 12.66 -61.85
CA PHE A 17 3.40 12.85 -60.70
C PHE A 17 2.61 12.60 -59.41
N LEU A 18 2.78 11.43 -58.82
CA LEU A 18 2.37 11.14 -57.44
C LEU A 18 3.42 11.72 -56.49
N VAL A 19 3.09 12.86 -55.86
CA VAL A 19 3.86 13.41 -54.73
C VAL A 19 3.50 12.58 -53.50
N PHE A 20 4.31 11.58 -53.18
CA PHE A 20 4.29 10.91 -51.89
C PHE A 20 4.89 11.87 -50.86
N GLY A 21 4.04 12.53 -50.08
CA GLY A 21 4.46 13.24 -48.87
C GLY A 21 4.98 12.22 -47.86
N MET A 22 6.30 12.14 -47.73
CA MET A 22 6.95 11.32 -46.71
C MET A 22 6.76 12.04 -45.37
N ILE A 23 5.69 11.68 -44.64
CA ILE A 23 5.56 12.03 -43.23
C ILE A 23 6.61 11.21 -42.49
N THR A 24 7.79 11.80 -42.28
CA THR A 24 8.75 11.30 -41.30
C THR A 24 8.15 11.50 -39.92
N VAL A 25 7.45 10.47 -39.44
CA VAL A 25 7.20 10.30 -38.01
C VAL A 25 8.57 10.04 -37.39
N PHE A 26 9.17 11.07 -36.77
CA PHE A 26 10.26 10.85 -35.83
C PHE A 26 9.65 10.11 -34.65
N ALA A 27 9.70 8.78 -34.70
CA ALA A 27 9.56 7.99 -33.49
C ALA A 27 10.80 8.35 -32.65
N ASP A 28 10.61 9.09 -31.56
CA ASP A 28 11.59 9.22 -30.50
C ASP A 28 11.75 7.84 -29.86
N THR A 29 12.49 6.96 -30.54
CA THR A 29 12.99 5.73 -29.94
C THR A 29 14.15 6.15 -29.06
N ALA A 30 13.86 6.68 -27.87
CA ALA A 30 14.81 6.65 -26.78
C ALA A 30 15.25 5.19 -26.64
N ALA A 31 16.44 4.87 -27.15
CA ALA A 31 16.93 3.51 -27.17
C ALA A 31 16.95 2.99 -25.73
N VAL A 32 16.09 2.03 -25.42
CA VAL A 32 16.04 1.40 -24.09
C VAL A 32 17.42 0.80 -23.86
N ARG A 33 18.20 1.41 -22.96
CA ARG A 33 19.54 0.93 -22.64
C ARG A 33 19.39 -0.49 -22.10
N PRO A 34 20.01 -1.51 -22.72
CA PRO A 34 19.96 -2.86 -22.19
C PRO A 34 20.66 -2.91 -20.83
N CYS A 35 20.18 -3.77 -19.94
CA CYS A 35 20.81 -4.03 -18.66
C CYS A 35 22.30 -4.41 -18.87
N SER A 36 23.20 -3.71 -18.19
CA SER A 36 24.63 -4.01 -18.23
C SER A 36 24.92 -5.18 -17.28
N ASP A 37 25.69 -6.19 -17.72
CA ASP A 37 25.91 -7.50 -17.06
C ASP A 37 25.76 -7.46 -15.52
N ALA A 38 24.62 -8.00 -15.05
CA ALA A 38 23.90 -7.58 -13.85
C ALA A 38 24.36 -8.27 -12.55
N ARG A 39 25.66 -8.33 -12.30
CA ARG A 39 26.15 -8.84 -11.01
C ARG A 39 26.44 -7.66 -10.07
N ASN A 40 25.42 -7.31 -9.27
CA ASN A 40 25.49 -6.54 -8.01
C ASN A 40 25.43 -5.00 -8.08
N LYS A 41 24.95 -4.41 -9.17
CA LYS A 41 24.75 -2.95 -9.26
C LYS A 41 23.29 -2.57 -9.00
N MET A 42 22.98 -2.23 -7.74
CA MET A 42 21.64 -1.76 -7.35
C MET A 42 21.31 -0.36 -7.92
N ASP A 43 22.29 0.36 -8.44
CA ASP A 43 22.16 1.67 -9.06
C ASP A 43 21.78 1.60 -10.56
N ASP A 44 21.91 0.44 -11.22
CA ASP A 44 21.47 0.30 -12.63
C ASP A 44 19.96 0.05 -12.71
N VAL A 45 19.19 1.14 -12.87
CA VAL A 45 17.72 1.11 -12.98
C VAL A 45 17.21 0.30 -14.19
N TYR A 46 18.05 0.09 -15.21
CA TYR A 46 17.68 -0.73 -16.38
C TYR A 46 17.70 -2.23 -16.07
N CYS A 47 18.33 -2.63 -14.96
CA CYS A 47 18.42 -4.02 -14.52
C CYS A 47 17.34 -4.43 -13.52
N ILE A 48 16.44 -3.54 -13.11
CA ILE A 48 15.33 -3.88 -12.19
C ILE A 48 14.56 -5.10 -12.71
N GLY A 49 14.32 -6.08 -11.86
CA GLY A 49 13.75 -7.39 -12.16
C GLY A 49 14.81 -8.47 -12.40
N GLN A 50 16.08 -8.11 -12.65
CA GLN A 50 17.20 -9.03 -12.86
C GLN A 50 18.25 -8.95 -11.75
N ARG A 51 18.14 -7.98 -10.84
CA ARG A 51 19.09 -7.80 -9.73
C ARG A 51 18.81 -8.81 -8.62
N ASN A 52 19.85 -9.15 -7.88
CA ASN A 52 19.70 -9.88 -6.62
C ASN A 52 19.79 -8.90 -5.45
N VAL A 53 18.63 -8.48 -4.96
CA VAL A 53 18.49 -7.55 -3.81
C VAL A 53 18.12 -8.26 -2.50
N ALA A 54 17.72 -9.53 -2.59
CA ALA A 54 17.29 -10.32 -1.46
C ALA A 54 18.47 -10.63 -0.51
N HIS A 55 18.27 -10.38 0.78
CA HIS A 55 19.23 -10.74 1.81
C HIS A 55 19.29 -12.26 1.99
N HIS A 56 20.49 -12.76 2.34
CA HIS A 56 20.62 -14.15 2.74
C HIS A 56 19.89 -14.40 4.06
N SER A 57 19.10 -15.47 4.08
CA SER A 57 18.29 -15.85 5.24
C SER A 57 18.30 -17.37 5.39
N ILE A 58 18.29 -17.86 6.64
CA ILE A 58 18.09 -19.30 6.92
C ILE A 58 16.63 -19.73 6.69
N ILE A 59 15.73 -18.77 6.54
CA ILE A 59 14.32 -19.00 6.22
C ILE A 59 14.19 -19.04 4.70
N SER A 60 13.73 -20.18 4.15
CA SER A 60 13.44 -20.29 2.72
C SER A 60 12.24 -19.43 2.33
N GLU A 61 12.16 -19.01 1.07
CA GLU A 61 11.04 -18.21 0.56
C GLU A 61 9.69 -18.91 0.78
N GLN A 62 9.63 -20.22 0.55
CA GLN A 62 8.43 -21.03 0.78
C GLN A 62 8.00 -21.00 2.26
N LYS A 63 8.97 -21.08 3.18
CA LYS A 63 8.69 -21.02 4.62
C LYS A 63 8.25 -19.62 5.03
N GLU A 64 8.87 -18.58 4.47
CA GLU A 64 8.48 -17.19 4.68
C GLU A 64 7.03 -16.94 4.23
N VAL A 65 6.65 -17.40 3.03
CA VAL A 65 5.27 -17.33 2.53
C VAL A 65 4.30 -18.07 3.43
N ALA A 66 4.63 -19.27 3.88
CA ALA A 66 3.77 -20.03 4.79
C ALA A 66 3.57 -19.34 6.15
N ILE A 67 4.59 -18.63 6.66
CA ILE A 67 4.46 -17.82 7.88
C ILE A 67 3.59 -16.59 7.62
N GLY A 68 3.83 -15.90 6.51
CA GLY A 68 3.03 -14.77 6.04
C GLY A 68 1.55 -15.10 5.93
N GLN A 69 1.22 -16.26 5.34
CA GLN A 69 -0.16 -16.74 5.22
C GLN A 69 -0.85 -16.88 6.58
N LYS A 70 -0.18 -17.43 7.59
CA LYS A 70 -0.74 -17.56 8.93
C LYS A 70 -1.03 -16.20 9.58
N TYR A 71 -0.12 -15.24 9.45
CA TYR A 71 -0.36 -13.89 9.94
C TYR A 71 -1.45 -13.17 9.17
N ALA A 72 -1.48 -13.34 7.84
CA ALA A 72 -2.53 -12.79 7.01
C ALA A 72 -3.90 -13.36 7.42
N GLU A 73 -4.03 -14.66 7.66
CA GLU A 73 -5.26 -15.27 8.17
C GLU A 73 -5.73 -14.64 9.48
N GLU A 74 -4.82 -14.39 10.41
CA GLU A 74 -5.14 -13.76 11.70
C GLU A 74 -5.59 -12.30 11.54
N ILE A 75 -4.87 -11.51 10.74
CA ILE A 75 -5.28 -10.13 10.42
C ILE A 75 -6.63 -10.12 9.72
N ASN A 76 -6.87 -11.03 8.77
CA ASN A 76 -8.13 -11.09 8.05
C ASN A 76 -9.33 -11.47 8.95
N ARG A 77 -9.09 -12.15 10.07
CA ARG A 77 -10.12 -12.48 11.07
C ARG A 77 -10.41 -11.32 12.02
N THR A 78 -9.40 -10.52 12.34
CA THR A 78 -9.45 -9.53 13.42
C THR A 78 -9.63 -8.09 12.90
N ALA A 79 -9.04 -7.77 11.75
CA ALA A 79 -9.12 -6.47 11.13
C ALA A 79 -10.40 -6.31 10.29
N LYS A 80 -10.90 -5.07 10.23
CA LYS A 80 -12.05 -4.72 9.41
C LYS A 80 -11.59 -4.45 7.98
N LEU A 81 -11.75 -5.41 7.09
CA LEU A 81 -11.36 -5.24 5.68
C LEU A 81 -12.40 -4.45 4.89
N VAL A 82 -11.93 -3.57 4.01
CA VAL A 82 -12.77 -2.94 2.98
C VAL A 82 -13.17 -3.99 1.96
N LYS A 83 -14.47 -4.05 1.65
CA LYS A 83 -15.05 -5.03 0.71
C LYS A 83 -15.56 -4.40 -0.58
N ASP A 84 -15.39 -3.09 -0.74
CA ASP A 84 -15.81 -2.40 -1.95
C ASP A 84 -14.89 -2.81 -3.11
N PRO A 85 -15.42 -3.47 -4.17
CA PRO A 85 -14.60 -4.02 -5.23
C PRO A 85 -13.85 -2.96 -6.03
N VAL A 86 -14.39 -1.74 -6.15
CA VAL A 86 -13.75 -0.64 -6.89
C VAL A 86 -12.52 -0.15 -6.13
N VAL A 87 -12.64 0.04 -4.81
CA VAL A 87 -11.50 0.46 -3.97
C VAL A 87 -10.43 -0.64 -3.95
N THR A 88 -10.82 -1.89 -3.73
CA THR A 88 -9.86 -2.99 -3.62
C THR A 88 -9.18 -3.33 -4.94
N GLU A 89 -9.90 -3.28 -6.07
CA GLU A 89 -9.31 -3.51 -7.39
C GLU A 89 -8.36 -2.39 -7.77
N TYR A 90 -8.73 -1.14 -7.49
CA TYR A 90 -7.88 0.01 -7.76
C TYR A 90 -6.53 -0.10 -7.03
N VAL A 91 -6.56 -0.32 -5.71
CA VAL A 91 -5.32 -0.49 -4.92
C VAL A 91 -4.51 -1.69 -5.41
N ASN A 92 -5.17 -2.79 -5.75
CA ASN A 92 -4.51 -3.95 -6.33
C ASN A 92 -3.85 -3.60 -7.67
N ARG A 93 -4.49 -2.84 -8.56
CA ARG A 93 -3.91 -2.46 -9.84
C ARG A 93 -2.65 -1.61 -9.67
N VAL A 94 -2.68 -0.65 -8.74
CA VAL A 94 -1.51 0.18 -8.40
C VAL A 94 -0.36 -0.72 -7.91
N GLU A 95 -0.62 -1.59 -6.92
CA GLU A 95 0.40 -2.51 -6.40
C GLU A 95 0.94 -3.44 -7.48
N GLN A 96 0.08 -4.07 -8.30
CA GLN A 96 0.54 -4.97 -9.34
C GLN A 96 1.33 -4.25 -10.45
N ASN A 97 1.13 -2.94 -10.65
CA ASN A 97 2.00 -2.14 -11.52
C ASN A 97 3.41 -2.00 -10.92
N ILE A 98 3.49 -1.70 -9.62
CA ILE A 98 4.74 -1.61 -8.86
C ILE A 98 5.45 -2.96 -8.82
N ALA A 99 4.76 -4.04 -8.41
CA ALA A 99 5.33 -5.37 -8.26
C ALA A 99 5.96 -5.88 -9.56
N ARG A 100 5.29 -5.70 -10.71
CA ARG A 100 5.84 -6.05 -12.04
C ARG A 100 7.04 -5.21 -12.45
N SER A 101 7.17 -4.03 -11.86
CA SER A 101 8.25 -3.07 -12.09
C SER A 101 9.35 -3.15 -11.02
N SER A 102 9.39 -4.23 -10.23
CA SER A 102 10.29 -4.39 -9.09
C SER A 102 11.24 -5.59 -9.22
N ASP A 103 12.15 -5.75 -8.26
CA ASP A 103 12.97 -6.97 -8.11
C ASP A 103 12.29 -8.09 -7.33
N ALA A 104 11.05 -7.89 -6.84
CA ALA A 104 10.35 -8.88 -6.03
C ALA A 104 10.20 -10.22 -6.77
N LYS A 105 10.56 -11.31 -6.09
CA LYS A 105 10.43 -12.70 -6.60
C LYS A 105 9.22 -13.42 -6.02
N ILE A 106 8.76 -12.96 -4.86
CA ILE A 106 7.61 -13.50 -4.17
C ILE A 106 6.36 -12.78 -4.71
N PRO A 107 5.27 -13.49 -5.05
CA PRO A 107 4.01 -12.87 -5.44
C PRO A 107 3.45 -11.97 -4.34
N ILE A 108 3.00 -10.77 -4.73
CA ILE A 108 2.46 -9.80 -3.79
C ILE A 108 0.93 -9.78 -3.82
N THR A 109 0.33 -9.83 -2.63
CA THR A 109 -1.09 -9.66 -2.40
C THR A 109 -1.30 -8.40 -1.55
N VAL A 110 -2.15 -7.49 -2.02
CA VAL A 110 -2.52 -6.30 -1.25
C VAL A 110 -3.96 -6.36 -0.77
N ARG A 111 -4.21 -5.88 0.45
CA ARG A 111 -5.55 -5.76 1.04
C ARG A 111 -5.74 -4.40 1.70
N VAL A 112 -6.99 -3.94 1.77
CA VAL A 112 -7.33 -2.63 2.35
C VAL A 112 -8.03 -2.82 3.69
N ILE A 113 -7.53 -2.18 4.73
CA ILE A 113 -8.10 -2.17 6.09
C ILE A 113 -8.86 -0.85 6.32
N ASP A 114 -10.10 -0.94 6.79
CA ASP A 114 -10.88 0.19 7.30
C ASP A 114 -10.27 0.64 8.64
N SER A 115 -9.32 1.56 8.53
CA SER A 115 -8.66 2.24 9.64
C SER A 115 -8.36 3.68 9.24
N PRO A 116 -8.65 4.66 10.12
CA PRO A 116 -8.37 6.07 9.86
C PRO A 116 -6.87 6.41 9.97
N GLU A 117 -6.06 5.50 10.49
CA GLU A 117 -4.61 5.68 10.52
C GLU A 117 -4.05 5.64 9.10
N ILE A 118 -3.04 6.45 8.83
CA ILE A 118 -2.48 6.62 7.48
C ILE A 118 -1.59 5.41 7.07
N ASN A 119 -1.79 4.19 7.58
CA ASN A 119 -0.78 3.12 7.56
C ASN A 119 -0.70 2.32 6.25
N ALA A 120 0.49 1.78 5.93
CA ALA A 120 0.64 0.56 5.15
C ALA A 120 1.80 -0.27 5.72
N PHE A 121 1.70 -1.60 5.62
CA PHE A 121 2.76 -2.49 6.10
C PHE A 121 2.77 -3.79 5.30
N THR A 122 3.95 -4.40 5.17
CA THR A 122 4.09 -5.74 4.62
C THR A 122 4.31 -6.81 5.69
N LEU A 123 3.62 -7.92 5.52
CA LEU A 123 3.91 -9.17 6.21
C LEU A 123 4.93 -10.00 5.42
N PRO A 124 5.49 -11.06 6.04
CA PRO A 124 6.41 -11.98 5.37
C PRO A 124 5.76 -12.56 4.12
N GLY A 125 6.54 -12.80 3.07
CA GLY A 125 6.03 -13.53 1.92
C GLY A 125 5.01 -12.76 1.07
N GLY A 126 5.07 -11.42 1.08
CA GLY A 126 4.38 -10.58 0.09
C GLY A 126 2.93 -10.24 0.40
N PHE A 127 2.50 -10.22 1.66
CA PHE A 127 1.15 -9.73 2.01
C PHE A 127 1.21 -8.29 2.50
N ILE A 128 0.80 -7.35 1.66
CA ILE A 128 0.75 -5.91 1.97
C ILE A 128 -0.65 -5.53 2.45
N TYR A 129 -0.72 -4.71 3.48
CA TYR A 129 -1.96 -4.12 3.97
C TYR A 129 -1.88 -2.61 3.90
N VAL A 130 -2.97 -1.99 3.48
CA VAL A 130 -3.08 -0.55 3.28
C VAL A 130 -4.29 -0.05 4.05
N ASN A 131 -4.12 0.94 4.93
CA ASN A 131 -5.23 1.52 5.67
C ASN A 131 -5.95 2.57 4.83
N THR A 132 -7.27 2.69 5.03
CA THR A 132 -8.08 3.71 4.37
C THR A 132 -7.63 5.15 4.67
N GLY A 133 -7.02 5.39 5.84
CA GLY A 133 -6.43 6.68 6.16
C GLY A 133 -5.33 7.08 5.17
N LEU A 134 -4.53 6.12 4.69
CA LEU A 134 -3.48 6.38 3.72
C LEU A 134 -4.06 6.84 2.39
N LEU A 135 -5.06 6.11 1.89
CA LEU A 135 -5.78 6.47 0.67
C LEU A 135 -6.40 7.87 0.79
N HIS A 136 -6.91 8.24 1.97
CA HIS A 136 -7.52 9.55 2.21
C HIS A 136 -6.48 10.68 2.30
N ALA A 137 -5.30 10.42 2.84
CA ALA A 137 -4.26 11.43 3.02
C ALA A 137 -3.41 11.70 1.77
N ALA A 138 -3.24 10.68 0.93
CA ALA A 138 -2.54 10.79 -0.35
C ALA A 138 -3.24 11.83 -1.25
N GLY A 139 -2.46 12.73 -1.83
CA GLY A 139 -2.93 13.78 -2.73
C GLY A 139 -3.11 13.34 -4.19
N GLY A 140 -2.70 12.11 -4.52
CA GLY A 140 -2.73 11.53 -5.86
C GLY A 140 -2.25 10.08 -5.84
N GLU A 141 -2.45 9.35 -6.95
CA GLU A 141 -2.07 7.93 -7.07
C GLU A 141 -0.57 7.74 -6.84
N ALA A 142 0.27 8.65 -7.36
CA ALA A 142 1.72 8.56 -7.23
C ALA A 142 2.16 8.56 -5.76
N GLN A 143 1.48 9.29 -4.86
CA GLN A 143 1.83 9.27 -3.43
C GLN A 143 1.51 7.93 -2.77
N LEU A 144 0.37 7.32 -3.13
CA LEU A 144 0.03 5.95 -2.71
C LEU A 144 1.04 4.95 -3.28
N ALA A 145 1.37 5.07 -4.57
CA ALA A 145 2.31 4.21 -5.26
C ALA A 145 3.71 4.27 -4.65
N GLY A 146 4.16 5.44 -4.17
CA GLY A 146 5.43 5.57 -3.47
C GLY A 146 5.49 4.78 -2.15
N VAL A 147 4.42 4.82 -1.35
CA VAL A 147 4.34 4.02 -0.11
C VAL A 147 4.29 2.53 -0.44
N LEU A 148 3.49 2.14 -1.43
CA LEU A 148 3.42 0.75 -1.89
C LEU A 148 4.77 0.25 -2.42
N ALA A 149 5.49 1.06 -3.20
CA ALA A 149 6.82 0.71 -3.71
C ALA A 149 7.86 0.49 -2.59
N HIS A 150 7.77 1.26 -1.50
CA HIS A 150 8.57 1.05 -0.31
C HIS A 150 8.25 -0.30 0.34
N GLU A 151 6.97 -0.64 0.53
CA GLU A 151 6.55 -1.95 1.06
C GLU A 151 6.99 -3.11 0.13
N THR A 152 6.83 -2.96 -1.19
CA THR A 152 7.33 -3.91 -2.19
C THR A 152 8.84 -4.10 -2.08
N ALA A 153 9.61 -3.06 -1.75
CA ALA A 153 11.04 -3.16 -1.54
C ALA A 153 11.42 -3.97 -0.30
N HIS A 154 10.67 -3.88 0.80
CA HIS A 154 10.85 -4.77 1.94
C HIS A 154 10.64 -6.25 1.56
N VAL A 155 9.64 -6.54 0.73
CA VAL A 155 9.39 -7.89 0.20
C VAL A 155 10.53 -8.35 -0.71
N ALA A 156 10.96 -7.51 -1.66
CA ALA A 156 12.02 -7.83 -2.60
C ALA A 156 13.36 -8.13 -1.89
N CYS A 157 13.70 -7.32 -0.88
CA CYS A 157 14.90 -7.51 -0.08
C CYS A 157 14.78 -8.65 0.94
N ARG A 158 13.58 -9.17 1.17
CA ARG A 158 13.29 -10.16 2.22
C ARG A 158 13.74 -9.67 3.60
N HIS A 159 13.52 -8.38 3.90
CA HIS A 159 13.96 -7.75 5.15
C HIS A 159 13.41 -8.48 6.39
N TRP A 160 12.16 -8.95 6.33
CA TRP A 160 11.59 -9.78 7.40
C TRP A 160 12.38 -11.07 7.63
N ALA A 161 12.67 -11.81 6.57
CA ALA A 161 13.39 -13.08 6.66
C ALA A 161 14.85 -12.88 7.12
N SER A 162 15.46 -11.75 6.75
CA SER A 162 16.77 -11.31 7.25
C SER A 162 16.71 -11.05 8.76
N ASP A 163 15.75 -10.26 9.23
CA ASP A 163 15.61 -9.93 10.65
C ASP A 163 15.23 -11.14 11.51
N ALA A 164 14.30 -11.98 11.05
CA ALA A 164 13.97 -13.22 11.72
C ALA A 164 15.18 -14.18 11.82
N THR A 165 16.07 -14.17 10.81
CA THR A 165 17.34 -14.91 10.86
C THR A 165 18.28 -14.33 11.90
N LYS A 166 18.45 -13.00 11.93
CA LYS A 166 19.28 -12.32 12.94
C LYS A 166 18.79 -12.63 14.36
N GLN A 167 17.48 -12.60 14.59
CA GLN A 167 16.87 -12.94 15.88
C GLN A 167 17.12 -14.40 16.27
N THR A 168 16.93 -15.34 15.34
CA THR A 168 17.18 -16.77 15.58
C THR A 168 18.65 -17.03 15.88
N LEU A 169 19.56 -16.41 15.12
CA LEU A 169 21.00 -16.54 15.33
C LEU A 169 21.43 -15.94 16.66
N LEU A 170 20.87 -14.78 17.05
CA LEU A 170 21.11 -14.19 18.35
C LEU A 170 20.67 -15.16 19.46
N GLN A 171 19.46 -15.74 19.37
CA GLN A 171 18.98 -16.72 20.34
C GLN A 171 19.95 -17.91 20.48
N TYR A 172 20.49 -18.43 19.37
CA TYR A 172 21.48 -19.49 19.40
C TYR A 172 22.83 -19.05 19.97
N ALA A 173 23.28 -17.83 19.68
CA ALA A 173 24.50 -17.25 20.24
C ALA A 173 24.42 -17.05 21.76
N MET A 174 23.20 -16.97 22.33
CA MET A 174 22.99 -16.91 23.76
C MET A 174 23.07 -18.27 24.47
N ILE A 175 23.00 -19.40 23.75
CA ILE A 175 23.02 -20.75 24.34
C ILE A 175 24.29 -21.00 25.20
N PRO A 176 25.52 -20.64 24.78
CA PRO A 176 26.71 -20.79 25.62
C PRO A 176 26.65 -20.04 26.95
N LEU A 177 25.87 -18.94 27.02
CA LEU A 177 25.75 -18.12 28.22
C LEU A 177 24.93 -18.81 29.32
N ILE A 178 24.11 -19.80 28.97
CA ILE A 178 23.38 -20.67 29.90
C ILE A 178 24.37 -21.53 30.69
N PHE A 179 25.45 -21.97 30.04
CA PHE A 179 26.41 -22.92 30.61
C PHE A 179 27.58 -22.23 31.35
N THR A 180 27.60 -20.89 31.39
CA THR A 180 28.67 -20.12 32.04
C THR A 180 28.11 -19.38 33.27
N PRO A 181 28.52 -19.74 34.51
CA PRO A 181 27.93 -19.21 35.75
C PRO A 181 27.91 -17.69 35.87
N MET A 182 28.91 -16.99 35.33
CA MET A 182 29.00 -15.53 35.37
C MET A 182 28.05 -14.82 34.39
N SER A 183 27.62 -15.49 33.32
CA SER A 183 26.72 -14.91 32.30
C SER A 183 25.27 -15.34 32.44
N TYR A 184 24.98 -16.31 33.31
CA TYR A 184 23.63 -16.80 33.56
C TYR A 184 22.64 -15.69 33.96
N PRO A 185 23.00 -14.69 34.81
CA PRO A 185 22.09 -13.57 35.11
C PRO A 185 21.77 -12.69 33.88
N VAL A 186 22.73 -12.54 32.95
CA VAL A 186 22.56 -11.79 31.70
C VAL A 186 21.61 -12.53 30.76
N TYR A 187 21.73 -13.86 30.67
CA TYR A 187 20.82 -14.70 29.90
C TYR A 187 19.37 -14.58 30.39
N ILE A 188 19.15 -14.70 31.71
CA ILE A 188 17.81 -14.58 32.30
C ILE A 188 17.18 -13.21 31.99
N GLY A 189 17.93 -12.11 32.23
CA GLY A 189 17.43 -10.76 31.97
C GLY A 189 17.08 -10.46 30.50
N ILE A 190 17.74 -11.12 29.54
CA ILE A 190 17.43 -10.99 28.11
C ILE A 190 16.26 -11.90 27.71
N SER A 191 16.20 -13.12 28.25
CA SER A 191 15.16 -14.12 27.91
C SER A 191 13.76 -13.73 28.38
N GLU A 192 13.63 -13.02 29.51
CA GLU A 192 12.34 -12.53 30.03
C GLU A 192 11.70 -11.44 29.14
N GLY A 193 12.50 -10.75 28.31
CA GLY A 193 12.01 -9.74 27.37
C GLY A 193 11.46 -10.30 26.05
N LEU A 194 11.68 -11.57 25.75
CA LEU A 194 11.37 -12.22 24.45
C LEU A 194 10.01 -12.94 24.45
N ASN A 195 8.98 -12.36 25.06
CA ASN A 195 7.64 -12.95 25.18
C ASN A 195 7.12 -13.53 23.85
N LEU A 196 6.69 -14.81 23.88
CA LEU A 196 6.18 -15.65 22.79
C LEU A 196 4.77 -15.25 22.29
N GLY A 197 4.47 -13.95 22.17
CA GLY A 197 3.32 -13.46 21.42
C GLY A 197 3.62 -13.39 19.92
N ILE A 198 2.63 -13.11 19.06
CA ILE A 198 2.92 -12.67 17.68
C ILE A 198 3.74 -11.38 17.83
N PRO A 199 5.06 -11.39 17.57
CA PRO A 199 5.87 -10.23 17.88
C PRO A 199 5.63 -9.22 16.76
N LEU A 200 4.75 -8.24 16.98
CA LEU A 200 4.61 -7.09 16.07
C LEU A 200 5.93 -6.31 15.88
N ALA A 201 6.98 -6.67 16.65
CA ALA A 201 8.35 -6.22 16.45
C ALA A 201 8.90 -6.48 15.04
N PHE A 202 8.32 -7.39 14.26
CA PHE A 202 8.70 -7.55 12.86
C PHE A 202 8.28 -6.38 11.95
N LEU A 203 7.39 -5.50 12.43
CA LEU A 203 7.02 -4.30 11.70
C LEU A 203 8.17 -3.27 11.75
N LYS A 204 9.15 -3.38 12.65
CA LYS A 204 10.28 -2.43 12.72
C LYS A 204 11.51 -3.00 12.05
N PHE A 205 11.88 -2.45 10.90
CA PHE A 205 13.14 -2.79 10.24
C PHE A 205 14.29 -1.91 10.73
N SER A 206 15.53 -2.36 10.48
CA SER A 206 16.70 -1.58 10.84
C SER A 206 16.83 -0.32 9.98
N ARG A 207 17.58 0.68 10.44
CA ARG A 207 17.85 1.89 9.63
C ARG A 207 18.45 1.58 8.26
N GLY A 208 19.25 0.51 8.15
CA GLY A 208 19.84 0.08 6.88
C GLY A 208 18.80 -0.51 5.93
N ASP A 209 17.86 -1.29 6.47
CA ASP A 209 16.75 -1.86 5.70
C ASP A 209 15.81 -0.75 5.20
N GLU A 210 15.53 0.28 6.02
CA GLU A 210 14.78 1.47 5.61
C GLU A 210 15.43 2.21 4.45
N GLN A 211 16.74 2.49 4.57
CA GLN A 211 17.49 3.19 3.52
C GLN A 211 17.51 2.38 2.22
N GLN A 212 17.62 1.05 2.31
CA GLN A 212 17.57 0.19 1.15
C GLN A 212 16.16 0.12 0.53
N ALA A 213 15.11 0.10 1.36
CA ALA A 213 13.73 0.11 0.89
C ALA A 213 13.35 1.43 0.22
N ASP A 214 13.79 2.57 0.75
CA ASP A 214 13.68 3.88 0.08
C ASP A 214 14.37 3.84 -1.28
N PHE A 215 15.60 3.34 -1.30
CA PHE A 215 16.43 3.33 -2.48
C PHE A 215 15.81 2.52 -3.62
N LEU A 216 15.42 1.28 -3.33
CA LEU A 216 14.79 0.43 -4.32
C LEU A 216 13.36 0.86 -4.62
N GLY A 217 12.62 1.37 -3.64
CA GLY A 217 11.24 1.84 -3.78
C GLY A 217 11.13 3.00 -4.76
N LEU A 218 12.02 3.99 -4.68
CA LEU A 218 12.08 5.10 -5.64
C LEU A 218 12.32 4.61 -7.08
N GLN A 219 13.18 3.61 -7.23
CA GLN A 219 13.47 3.02 -8.54
C GLN A 219 12.30 2.19 -9.09
N TYR A 220 11.58 1.46 -8.24
CA TYR A 220 10.38 0.72 -8.63
C TYR A 220 9.25 1.66 -9.03
N MET A 221 9.08 2.74 -8.27
CA MET A 221 8.15 3.81 -8.57
C MET A 221 8.47 4.46 -9.92
N TRP A 222 9.73 4.85 -10.14
CA TRP A 222 10.20 5.37 -11.42
C TRP A 222 9.96 4.38 -12.56
N LYS A 223 10.32 3.10 -12.38
CA LYS A 223 10.15 2.08 -13.42
C LYS A 223 8.69 1.85 -13.78
N ALA A 224 7.82 1.86 -12.77
CA ALA A 224 6.37 1.77 -12.94
C ALA A 224 5.75 3.01 -13.60
N GLY A 225 6.50 4.10 -13.75
CA GLY A 225 6.11 5.31 -14.46
C GLY A 225 5.58 6.43 -13.57
N TYR A 226 5.63 6.30 -12.25
CA TYR A 226 5.23 7.37 -11.34
C TYR A 226 6.39 8.33 -11.07
N ASP A 227 6.04 9.57 -10.72
CA ASP A 227 6.99 10.61 -10.32
C ASP A 227 7.58 10.32 -8.93
N PRO A 228 8.89 10.02 -8.82
CA PRO A 228 9.54 9.73 -7.54
C PRO A 228 9.41 10.86 -6.50
N ASP A 229 9.24 12.12 -6.92
CA ASP A 229 9.06 13.25 -6.01
C ASP A 229 7.75 13.13 -5.20
N ALA A 230 6.76 12.38 -5.70
CA ALA A 230 5.53 12.13 -4.95
C ALA A 230 5.76 11.31 -3.67
N TYR A 231 6.81 10.49 -3.61
CA TYR A 231 7.21 9.81 -2.36
C TYR A 231 7.64 10.82 -1.28
N LEU A 232 8.47 11.80 -1.67
CA LEU A 232 8.90 12.89 -0.78
C LEU A 232 7.73 13.78 -0.37
N ALA A 233 6.81 14.06 -1.28
CA ALA A 233 5.59 14.82 -0.99
C ALA A 233 4.71 14.10 0.04
N MET A 234 4.64 12.76 -0.01
CA MET A 234 3.95 11.97 0.99
C MET A 234 4.63 12.11 2.36
N PHE A 235 5.96 11.94 2.45
CA PHE A 235 6.73 12.17 3.69
C PHE A 235 6.45 13.53 4.32
N ALA A 236 6.41 14.60 3.52
CA ALA A 236 6.11 15.93 4.00
C ALA A 236 4.71 16.01 4.65
N LYS A 237 3.69 15.38 4.03
CA LYS A 237 2.33 15.31 4.59
C LYS A 237 2.29 14.58 5.94
N ILE A 238 2.99 13.45 6.06
CA ILE A 238 3.05 12.67 7.30
C ILE A 238 3.70 13.48 8.43
N ILE A 239 4.83 14.14 8.13
CA ILE A 239 5.53 14.99 9.11
C ILE A 239 4.62 16.14 9.55
N GLN A 240 3.92 16.79 8.61
CA GLN A 240 2.99 17.87 8.90
C GLN A 240 1.84 17.41 9.81
N GLN A 241 1.29 16.23 9.54
CA GLN A 241 0.21 15.68 10.34
C GLN A 241 0.68 15.27 11.74
N GLY A 242 1.86 14.68 11.87
CA GLY A 242 2.47 14.35 13.16
C GLY A 242 2.72 15.59 14.04
N ARG A 243 3.02 16.74 13.42
CA ARG A 243 3.14 18.03 14.13
C ARG A 243 1.79 18.62 14.54
N SER A 244 0.77 18.48 13.68
CA SER A 244 -0.55 19.09 13.89
C SER A 244 -1.37 18.41 14.97
N THR A 245 -1.10 17.13 15.24
CA THR A 245 -1.80 16.36 16.26
C THR A 245 -0.80 15.60 17.15
N PRO A 246 -0.14 16.29 18.09
CA PRO A 246 0.83 15.68 19.00
C PRO A 246 0.16 14.56 19.82
N GLY A 247 0.65 13.33 19.69
CA GLY A 247 0.07 12.13 20.33
C GLY A 247 -0.87 11.30 19.44
N SER A 248 -1.27 11.79 18.25
CA SER A 248 -1.96 10.98 17.25
C SER A 248 -1.02 10.51 16.14
N VAL A 249 0.29 10.40 16.40
CA VAL A 249 1.28 9.95 15.42
C VAL A 249 0.74 8.65 14.81
N ALA A 250 0.23 8.79 13.59
CA ALA A 250 -0.57 7.78 12.94
C ALA A 250 0.33 6.57 12.70
N GLY A 251 -0.20 5.36 12.93
CA GLY A 251 0.55 4.10 12.98
C GLY A 251 1.33 3.72 11.71
N VAL A 252 1.21 4.49 10.64
CA VAL A 252 1.97 4.43 9.38
C VAL A 252 3.47 4.40 9.51
N PHE A 253 3.96 5.23 10.42
CA PHE A 253 5.34 5.67 10.45
C PHE A 253 5.89 5.55 11.87
N MET A 254 5.15 4.87 12.78
CA MET A 254 5.70 4.41 14.05
C MET A 254 6.73 3.29 13.85
N ASP A 255 6.56 2.54 12.76
CA ASP A 255 7.40 1.41 12.43
C ASP A 255 8.58 1.82 11.52
N HIS A 256 8.35 2.77 10.59
CA HIS A 256 9.31 3.22 9.58
C HIS A 256 9.47 4.76 9.51
N PRO A 257 9.75 5.52 10.59
CA PRO A 257 9.60 6.99 10.62
C PRO A 257 10.39 7.75 9.52
N PRO A 258 9.80 8.81 8.91
CA PRO A 258 10.50 9.63 7.92
C PRO A 258 11.52 10.50 8.64
N THR A 259 12.81 10.18 8.48
CA THR A 259 13.90 10.96 9.07
C THR A 259 14.44 11.96 8.05
N GLN A 260 15.06 13.03 8.54
CA GLN A 260 15.74 14.01 7.67
C GLN A 260 16.80 13.36 6.77
N GLU A 261 17.50 12.34 7.29
CA GLU A 261 18.51 11.58 6.55
C GLU A 261 17.90 10.83 5.36
N ARG A 262 16.75 10.16 5.57
CA ARG A 262 16.03 9.45 4.49
C ARG A 262 15.59 10.40 3.38
N ILE A 263 15.05 11.57 3.74
CA ILE A 263 14.66 12.60 2.77
C ILE A 263 15.87 13.05 1.94
N ILE A 264 16.99 13.37 2.59
CA ILE A 264 18.21 13.81 1.89
C ILE A 264 18.74 12.73 0.94
N ASN A 265 18.72 11.47 1.38
CA ASN A 265 19.17 10.35 0.56
C ASN A 265 18.25 10.12 -0.65
N ALA A 266 16.95 10.16 -0.43
CA ALA A 266 15.95 10.06 -1.50
C ALA A 266 16.09 11.20 -2.52
N GLU A 267 16.21 12.45 -2.09
CA GLU A 267 16.47 13.59 -3.00
C GLU A 267 17.75 13.41 -3.80
N LYS A 268 18.81 12.92 -3.16
CA LYS A 268 20.09 12.67 -3.84
C LYS A 268 19.93 11.59 -4.90
N GLU A 269 19.24 10.50 -4.60
CA GLU A 269 19.00 9.43 -5.55
C GLU A 269 18.20 9.89 -6.76
N ILE A 270 17.08 10.59 -6.54
CA ILE A 270 16.24 11.13 -7.61
C ILE A 270 17.08 11.95 -8.58
N LYS A 271 17.99 12.78 -8.07
CA LYS A 271 18.85 13.65 -8.89
C LYS A 271 20.02 12.93 -9.58
N THR A 272 20.50 11.81 -9.02
CA THR A 272 21.79 11.23 -9.43
C THR A 272 21.67 9.89 -10.14
N ILE A 273 20.60 9.13 -9.87
CA ILE A 273 20.42 7.76 -10.34
C ILE A 273 19.24 7.65 -11.31
N LEU A 274 18.15 8.35 -11.04
CA LEU A 274 16.92 8.24 -11.84
C LEU A 274 17.02 9.14 -13.08
N PRO A 275 16.95 8.59 -14.30
CA PRO A 275 16.87 9.40 -15.51
C PRO A 275 15.58 10.22 -15.52
N GLU A 276 15.68 11.49 -15.93
CA GLU A 276 14.51 12.33 -16.16
C GLU A 276 13.58 11.69 -17.21
N ARG A 277 12.28 11.80 -16.99
CA ARG A 277 11.24 11.39 -17.94
C ARG A 277 10.53 12.60 -18.48
N SER A 278 10.15 12.56 -19.75
CA SER A 278 9.32 13.61 -20.37
C SER A 278 7.91 13.64 -19.77
N GLU A 279 7.40 12.48 -19.36
CA GLU A 279 6.06 12.31 -18.81
C GLU A 279 6.05 11.24 -17.72
N TYR A 280 5.25 11.48 -16.68
CA TYR A 280 4.92 10.52 -15.63
C TYR A 280 3.43 10.16 -15.70
N LEU A 281 3.07 9.00 -15.14
CA LEU A 281 1.68 8.58 -15.01
C LEU A 281 0.91 9.57 -14.15
N LEU A 282 -0.14 10.15 -14.74
CA LEU A 282 -1.10 11.02 -14.08
C LEU A 282 -2.47 10.35 -14.14
N SER A 283 -2.93 9.83 -13.00
CA SER A 283 -4.23 9.16 -12.86
C SER A 283 -5.09 9.78 -11.75
N ASP A 284 -4.87 11.08 -11.49
CA ASP A 284 -5.51 11.79 -10.38
C ASP A 284 -7.04 11.78 -10.45
N SER A 285 -7.64 11.77 -11.65
CA SER A 285 -9.11 11.74 -11.78
C SER A 285 -9.73 10.42 -11.31
N GLU A 286 -9.10 9.29 -11.63
CA GLU A 286 -9.57 7.99 -11.17
C GLU A 286 -9.31 7.83 -9.66
N PHE A 287 -8.13 8.24 -9.21
CA PHE A 287 -7.79 8.25 -7.78
C PHE A 287 -8.80 9.06 -6.96
N GLN A 288 -9.14 10.28 -7.41
CA GLN A 288 -10.14 11.12 -6.76
C GLN A 288 -11.52 10.45 -6.72
N SER A 289 -11.94 9.81 -7.81
CA SER A 289 -13.21 9.06 -7.84
C SER A 289 -13.22 7.90 -6.83
N VAL A 290 -12.09 7.22 -6.64
CA VAL A 290 -11.92 6.17 -5.64
C VAL A 290 -11.91 6.75 -4.23
N GLN A 291 -11.28 7.89 -4.00
CA GLN A 291 -11.29 8.59 -2.71
C GLN A 291 -12.71 9.04 -2.32
N GLU A 292 -13.48 9.61 -3.25
CA GLU A 292 -14.88 9.98 -3.04
C GLU A 292 -15.72 8.76 -2.66
N ARG A 293 -15.59 7.67 -3.42
CA ARG A 293 -16.28 6.41 -3.14
C ARG A 293 -15.89 5.83 -1.78
N LEU A 294 -14.62 5.91 -1.41
CA LEU A 294 -14.13 5.48 -0.12
C LEU A 294 -14.77 6.32 1.00
N ASN A 295 -14.81 7.65 0.85
CA ASN A 295 -15.42 8.54 1.83
C ASN A 295 -16.91 8.24 2.04
N ASP A 296 -17.65 7.95 0.96
CA ASP A 296 -19.04 7.51 1.02
C ASP A 296 -19.19 6.18 1.77
N PHE A 297 -18.32 5.20 1.48
CA PHE A 297 -18.31 3.91 2.16
C PHE A 297 -18.05 4.07 3.67
N LEU A 298 -17.03 4.85 4.04
CA LEU A 298 -16.68 5.13 5.43
C LEU A 298 -17.81 5.89 6.15
N GLY A 299 -18.43 6.86 5.48
CA GLY A 299 -19.57 7.62 6.01
C GLY A 299 -20.80 6.75 6.29
N ARG A 300 -21.14 5.85 5.36
CA ARG A 300 -22.23 4.86 5.55
C ARG A 300 -21.94 3.93 6.71
N THR A 301 -20.70 3.44 6.81
CA THR A 301 -20.28 2.51 7.85
C THR A 301 -20.37 3.14 9.25
N LYS A 302 -19.87 4.38 9.41
CA LYS A 302 -20.02 5.15 10.66
C LYS A 302 -21.49 5.36 11.03
N LYS A 303 -22.35 5.63 10.04
CA LYS A 303 -23.80 5.79 10.27
C LYS A 303 -24.43 4.51 10.82
N ILE A 304 -24.11 3.36 10.24
CA ILE A 304 -24.62 2.04 10.68
C ILE A 304 -24.20 1.74 12.13
N GLU A 305 -22.91 1.92 12.45
CA GLU A 305 -22.39 1.73 13.81
C GLU A 305 -23.06 2.69 14.82
N SER A 306 -23.30 3.94 14.43
CA SER A 306 -24.00 4.91 15.27
C SER A 306 -25.46 4.54 15.53
N THR A 307 -26.11 3.83 14.60
CA THR A 307 -27.49 3.39 14.74
C THR A 307 -27.62 2.10 15.54
N SER A 308 -26.64 1.18 15.46
CA SER A 308 -26.65 -0.05 16.28
C SER A 308 -26.35 0.23 17.75
N ASN A 309 -25.57 1.28 18.06
CA ASN A 309 -25.23 1.67 19.42
C ASN A 309 -26.25 2.62 20.08
N LYS A 310 -27.39 2.91 19.45
CA LYS A 310 -28.47 3.66 20.10
C LYS A 310 -29.35 2.71 20.92
N PRO A 311 -29.70 3.03 22.18
CA PRO A 311 -30.64 2.24 22.95
C PRO A 311 -32.00 2.26 22.25
N THR A 312 -32.42 1.12 21.71
CA THR A 312 -33.74 0.95 21.09
C THR A 312 -34.77 0.88 22.20
N LEU A 313 -35.72 1.82 22.22
CA LEU A 313 -36.90 1.70 23.08
C LEU A 313 -37.76 0.56 22.54
N GLU A 314 -37.66 -0.62 23.16
CA GLU A 314 -38.65 -1.68 22.96
C GLU A 314 -40.01 -1.13 23.41
N LYS A 315 -40.87 -0.87 22.43
CA LYS A 315 -42.26 -0.52 22.69
C LYS A 315 -42.92 -1.79 23.21
N ARG A 316 -43.09 -1.88 24.53
CA ARG A 316 -43.79 -2.98 25.20
C ARG A 316 -45.13 -3.20 24.52
N GLU A 317 -45.31 -4.36 23.87
CA GLU A 317 -46.58 -4.67 23.25
C GLU A 317 -47.68 -4.74 24.32
N PRO A 318 -48.85 -4.12 24.09
CA PRO A 318 -49.96 -4.25 25.01
C PRO A 318 -50.44 -5.70 24.95
N LYS A 319 -50.29 -6.41 26.08
CA LYS A 319 -50.90 -7.73 26.26
C LYS A 319 -52.38 -7.66 25.89
N SER A 320 -52.76 -8.46 24.90
CA SER A 320 -54.16 -8.67 24.50
C SER A 320 -55.00 -9.03 25.73
N GLY A 321 -56.06 -8.25 25.95
CA GLY A 321 -56.95 -8.40 27.10
C GLY A 321 -57.76 -9.70 27.09
N GLN A 322 -57.98 -10.24 28.29
CA GLN A 322 -59.15 -11.04 28.63
C GLN A 322 -60.29 -10.10 29.05
N PRO A 323 -61.56 -10.39 28.73
CA PRO A 323 -62.68 -9.53 29.08
C PRO A 323 -63.16 -9.84 30.51
N GLY A 324 -63.28 -8.79 31.34
CA GLY A 324 -63.73 -8.88 32.73
C GLY A 324 -64.20 -7.53 33.28
N ASP A 325 -65.42 -7.18 32.89
CA ASP A 325 -66.50 -6.43 33.57
C ASP A 325 -66.24 -5.26 34.55
N THR A 326 -66.96 -4.15 34.30
CA THR A 326 -67.45 -3.04 35.18
C THR A 326 -66.46 -2.32 36.14
N SER A 327 -66.39 -0.98 36.23
CA SER A 327 -67.48 -0.01 36.45
C SER A 327 -66.99 1.46 36.32
N ARG A 328 -67.97 2.38 36.28
CA ARG A 328 -67.95 3.84 36.13
C ARG A 328 -66.89 4.66 36.90
N GLY A 329 -66.47 5.77 36.29
CA GLY A 329 -66.00 6.97 37.00
C GLY A 329 -65.40 8.04 36.07
N GLN A 330 -66.14 9.13 35.81
CA GLN A 330 -65.65 10.36 35.19
C GLN A 330 -64.60 11.06 36.08
N THR A 331 -63.52 11.63 35.53
CA THR A 331 -63.29 13.09 35.38
C THR A 331 -61.87 13.42 34.91
N SER A 332 -61.82 14.55 34.23
CA SER A 332 -60.78 15.28 33.49
C SER A 332 -59.52 15.75 34.23
N ALA A 333 -58.45 15.92 33.43
CA ALA A 333 -57.35 16.91 33.50
C ALA A 333 -56.36 16.87 34.68
N ASP A 334 -55.10 16.55 34.39
CA ASP A 334 -54.03 17.57 34.31
C ASP A 334 -52.72 16.95 33.78
N ASP A 335 -52.18 17.56 32.73
CA ASP A 335 -50.95 17.20 32.04
C ASP A 335 -49.77 17.88 32.74
N LYS A 336 -48.92 17.12 33.44
CA LYS A 336 -47.64 17.63 33.98
C LYS A 336 -46.50 16.66 33.68
N PRO A 337 -45.37 17.14 33.11
CA PRO A 337 -44.21 16.29 32.87
C PRO A 337 -43.56 15.84 34.20
N PRO A 338 -43.02 14.61 34.26
CA PRO A 338 -42.43 14.09 35.49
C PRO A 338 -41.11 14.78 35.84
N VAL A 339 -40.96 15.17 37.12
CA VAL A 339 -39.73 15.75 37.67
C VAL A 339 -38.86 14.64 38.28
N LEU A 340 -37.59 14.57 37.88
CA LEU A 340 -36.60 13.63 38.42
C LEU A 340 -36.14 14.07 39.81
N LYS A 341 -36.31 13.20 40.82
CA LYS A 341 -35.67 13.37 42.12
C LYS A 341 -34.23 12.82 42.09
N ARG A 342 -33.28 13.64 42.54
CA ARG A 342 -31.90 13.25 42.83
C ARG A 342 -31.91 12.33 44.05
N ARG A 343 -31.20 11.19 43.99
CA ARG A 343 -30.89 10.39 45.19
C ARG A 343 -29.66 11.01 45.86
N ASP A 344 -29.74 11.15 47.18
CA ASP A 344 -28.63 11.51 48.05
C ASP A 344 -27.56 10.42 48.08
#